data_AF-A0A398CJ83-F1
#
_entry.id   AF-A0A398CJ83-F1
#
_cell.length_a   1.000
_cell.length_b   1.000
_cell.length_c   1.000
_cell.angle_alpha   90.00
_cell.angle_beta   90.00
_cell.angle_gamma   90.00
#
_symmetry.space_group_name_H-M   'P 1'
#
loop_
_entity.id
_entity.type
_entity.pdbx_description
1 polymer ?
#
loop_
_entity_poly.entity_id
_entity_poly.type
_entity_poly.pdbx_seq_one_letter_code
_entity_poly.pdbx_strand_id
1 'polypeptide(L)' 'MKKITMKDIAKEAKVSTATVSYILNSVESQSISEDTKEKVMKAAQKLNYIRNLNARTLKAENPS' A
#
# COMPACT_ATOMS: atom_id res chain seq x y z
N MET A 1 10.38 15.71 8.28
CA MET A 1 10.15 15.13 6.94
C MET A 1 8.72 14.59 6.88
N LYS A 2 7.90 15.04 5.92
CA LYS A 2 6.51 14.58 5.76
C LYS A 2 6.55 13.15 5.20
N LYS A 3 6.19 12.15 6.02
CA LYS A 3 6.05 10.77 5.55
C LYS A 3 4.78 10.69 4.71
N ILE A 4 4.91 10.21 3.48
CA ILE A 4 3.76 9.87 2.64
C ILE A 4 3.00 8.74 3.30
N THR A 5 1.69 8.93 3.48
CA THR A 5 0.82 7.94 4.09
C THR A 5 -0.03 7.24 3.04
N MET A 6 -0.66 6.12 3.42
CA MET A 6 -1.62 5.43 2.56
C MET A 6 -2.81 6.33 2.16
N LYS A 7 -3.15 7.34 2.98
CA LYS A 7 -4.16 8.36 2.64
C LYS A 7 -3.74 9.22 1.46
N ASP A 8 -2.47 9.60 1.38
CA ASP A 8 -1.95 10.41 0.29
C ASP A 8 -1.97 9.62 -1.02
N ILE A 9 -1.55 8.35 -0.98
CA ILE A 9 -1.61 7.44 -2.13
C ILE A 9 -3.04 7.22 -2.59
N ALA A 10 -3.98 7.01 -1.65
CA ALA A 10 -5.39 6.83 -1.95
C ALA A 10 -5.98 8.06 -2.67
N LYS A 11 -5.63 9.25 -2.19
CA LYS A 11 -6.07 10.52 -2.79
C LYS A 11 -5.52 10.72 -4.20
N GLU A 12 -4.24 10.41 -4.42
CA GLU A 12 -3.59 10.51 -5.74
C GLU A 12 -4.14 9.48 -6.73
N ALA A 13 -4.32 8.23 -6.30
CA ALA A 13 -4.87 7.16 -7.12
C ALA A 13 -6.40 7.24 -7.31
N LYS A 14 -7.07 8.17 -6.62
CA LYS A 14 -8.54 8.33 -6.59
C LYS A 14 -9.26 7.05 -6.15
N VAL A 15 -8.74 6.39 -5.13
CA VAL A 15 -9.32 5.18 -4.53
C VAL A 15 -9.53 5.38 -3.04
N SER A 16 -10.20 4.43 -2.41
CA SER A 16 -10.34 4.41 -0.95
C SER A 16 -9.05 3.95 -0.27
N THR A 17 -8.80 4.45 0.95
CA THR A 17 -7.70 3.98 1.80
C THR A 17 -7.76 2.47 2.06
N ALA A 18 -8.98 1.91 2.14
CA ALA A 18 -9.21 0.48 2.23
C ALA A 18 -8.64 -0.27 1.01
N THR A 19 -8.91 0.22 -0.22
CA THR A 19 -8.37 -0.35 -1.47
C THR A 19 -6.85 -0.34 -1.49
N VAL A 20 -6.23 0.77 -1.10
CA VAL A 20 -4.76 0.85 -0.96
C VAL A 20 -4.28 -0.14 0.10
N SER A 21 -4.98 -0.30 1.22
CA SER A 21 -4.65 -1.29 2.24
C SER A 21 -4.71 -2.72 1.72
N TYR A 22 -5.74 -3.07 0.96
CA TYR A 22 -5.87 -4.41 0.37
C TYR A 22 -4.77 -4.69 -0.66
N ILE A 23 -4.45 -3.72 -1.53
CA ILE A 23 -3.35 -3.83 -2.51
C ILE A 23 -2.00 -3.91 -1.79
N LEU A 24 -1.80 -3.13 -0.73
CA LEU A 24 -0.53 -3.08 -0.01
C LEU A 24 -0.31 -4.31 0.89
N ASN A 25 -1.38 -4.86 1.47
CA ASN A 25 -1.38 -6.08 2.27
C ASN A 25 -1.53 -7.37 1.44
N SER A 26 -1.60 -7.26 0.10
CA SER A 26 -1.81 -8.40 -0.80
C SER A 26 -3.01 -9.26 -0.41
N VAL A 27 -4.14 -8.64 -0.06
CA VAL A 27 -5.38 -9.36 0.21
C VAL A 27 -6.00 -9.74 -1.13
N GLU A 28 -5.71 -10.97 -1.59
CA GLU A 28 -6.25 -11.56 -2.82
C GLU A 28 -7.76 -11.82 -2.76
N SER A 29 -8.38 -11.70 -1.57
CA SER A 29 -9.82 -11.92 -1.39
C SER A 29 -10.71 -10.87 -2.08
N GLN A 30 -10.15 -9.73 -2.51
CA GLN A 30 -10.86 -8.80 -3.38
C GLN A 30 -10.31 -8.86 -4.80
N SER A 31 -11.20 -9.14 -5.76
CA SER A 31 -10.96 -9.00 -7.19
C SER A 31 -10.81 -7.51 -7.56
N ILE A 32 -9.70 -6.91 -7.15
CA ILE A 32 -9.33 -5.55 -7.52
C ILE A 32 -8.83 -5.60 -8.97
N SER A 33 -9.47 -4.84 -9.85
CA SER A 33 -9.08 -4.73 -11.25
C SER A 33 -7.61 -4.28 -11.37
N GLU A 34 -6.90 -4.83 -12.36
CA GLU A 34 -5.50 -4.47 -12.63
C GLU A 34 -5.32 -2.97 -12.86
N ASP A 35 -6.29 -2.30 -13.51
CA ASP A 35 -6.32 -0.85 -13.67
C ASP A 35 -6.20 -0.10 -12.32
N THR A 36 -6.90 -0.58 -11.30
CA THR A 36 -6.86 0.02 -9.96
C THR A 36 -5.53 -0.25 -9.27
N LYS A 37 -4.99 -1.48 -9.42
CA LYS A 37 -3.63 -1.81 -8.94
C LYS A 37 -2.58 -0.92 -9.59
N GLU A 38 -2.63 -0.73 -10.90
CA GLU A 38 -1.72 0.15 -11.63
C GLU A 38 -1.81 1.60 -11.17
N LYS A 39 -3.02 2.15 -11.00
CA LYS A 39 -3.21 3.51 -10.48
C LYS A 39 -2.57 3.69 -9.11
N VAL A 40 -2.77 2.74 -8.21
CA VAL A 40 -2.18 2.78 -6.86
C VAL A 40 -0.65 2.63 -6.90
N MET A 41 -0.11 1.74 -7.74
CA MET A 41 1.34 1.58 -7.92
C MET A 41 1.98 2.84 -8.51
N LYS A 42 1.36 3.46 -9.54
CA LYS A 42 1.83 4.72 -10.14
C LYS A 42 1.79 5.87 -9.14
N ALA A 43 0.70 5.99 -8.39
CA ALA A 43 0.58 6.99 -7.33
C ALA A 43 1.65 6.81 -6.24
N ALA A 44 1.88 5.56 -5.80
CA ALA A 44 2.91 5.24 -4.83
C ALA A 44 4.32 5.59 -5.34
N GLN A 45 4.65 5.26 -6.59
CA GLN A 45 5.93 5.65 -7.21
C GLN A 45 6.07 7.18 -7.31
N LYS A 46 5.04 7.87 -7.79
CA LYS A 46 5.04 9.33 -7.96
C LYS A 46 5.24 10.07 -6.64
N LEU A 47 4.64 9.56 -5.57
CA LEU A 47 4.80 10.10 -4.23
C LEU A 47 6.09 9.65 -3.55
N ASN A 48 6.94 8.85 -4.21
CA ASN A 48 8.12 8.25 -3.61
C ASN A 48 7.77 7.51 -2.31
N TYR A 49 6.62 6.82 -2.30
CA TYR A 49 6.23 5.98 -1.19
C TYR A 49 7.17 4.79 -1.13
N ILE A 50 8.24 4.97 -0.35
CA ILE A 50 9.14 3.90 0.07
C ILE A 50 8.32 3.05 1.03
N ARG A 51 7.58 2.12 0.45
CA ARG A 51 6.87 1.07 1.16
C ARG A 51 7.91 0.45 2.08
N ASN A 52 7.66 0.51 3.38
CA ASN A 52 8.39 -0.30 4.33
C ASN A 52 7.93 -1.76 4.10
N LEU A 53 8.28 -2.31 2.93
CA LEU A 53 8.09 -3.72 2.56
C LEU A 53 8.82 -4.61 3.57
N ASN A 54 9.84 -4.07 4.23
CA ASN A 54 10.60 -4.70 5.31
C ASN A 54 9.87 -4.70 6.66
N ALA A 55 8.74 -3.99 6.82
CA ALA A 55 7.99 -4.00 8.08
C ALA A 55 7.25 -5.33 8.33
N ARG A 56 7.23 -6.25 7.35
CA ARG A 56 6.59 -7.56 7.50
C ARG A 56 7.55 -8.67 7.95
N THR A 57 8.84 -8.38 8.13
CA THR A 57 9.82 -9.34 8.67
C THR A 57 10.15 -9.14 10.16
N LEU A 58 9.50 -8.19 10.84
CA LEU A 58 9.70 -7.89 12.27
C LEU A 58 8.52 -8.34 13.18
N LYS A 59 7.76 -9.36 12.75
CA LYS A 59 6.79 -10.08 13.58
C LYS A 59 7.07 -11.60 13.57
N ALA A 60 8.35 -11.96 13.56
CA ALA A 60 8.83 -13.33 13.80
C ALA A 60 9.81 -13.39 14.99
N GLU A 61 9.82 -12.40 15.87
CA GLU A 61 10.54 -12.48 17.15
C GLU A 61 9.52 -12.42 18.28
N ASN A 62 8.95 -13.58 18.60
CA ASN A 62 8.67 -13.92 19.98
C ASN A 62 9.16 -15.34 20.23
N PRO A 63 10.47 -15.53 20.51
CA PRO A 63 10.89 -16.75 21.20
C PRO A 63 10.38 -16.64 22.64
N SER A 64 9.51 -17.58 23.03
CA SER A 64 9.26 -17.91 24.43
C SER A 64 9.45 -19.39 24.59
#